data_AF-A0AAQ2EPH8-F1
#
_entry.id   AF-A0AAQ2EPH8-F1
#
_cell.length_a   1.000
_cell.length_b   1.000
_cell.length_c   1.000
_cell.angle_alpha   90.00
_cell.angle_beta   90.00
_cell.angle_gamma   90.00
#
_symmetry.space_group_name_H-M   'P 1'
#
loop_
_entity.id
_entity.type
_entity.pdbx_description
1 polymer ?
#
loop_
_entity_poly.entity_id
_entity_poly.type
_entity_poly.pdbx_seq_one_letter_code
_entity_poly.pdbx_strand_id
1 'polypeptide(L)' 'RHALPEPDLDKFTAEYSAPQTETEKTLALIWQQLLGIASVGLGDNFFDLGGHSLLAIKLAARCGEAFEVTLPLREIFN' A
#
# COMPACT_ATOMS: atom_id res chain seq x y z
N ARG A 1 34.50 23.30 -11.90
CA ARG A 1 34.04 21.95 -11.52
C ARG A 1 33.03 22.14 -10.39
N HIS A 2 31.75 22.31 -10.74
CA HIS A 2 30.67 22.28 -9.75
C HIS A 2 30.38 20.80 -9.53
N ALA A 3 30.81 20.27 -8.39
CA ALA A 3 30.41 18.92 -7.99
C ALA A 3 28.91 18.98 -7.67
N LEU A 4 28.13 18.19 -8.40
CA LEU A 4 26.73 17.96 -8.08
C LEU A 4 26.69 17.28 -6.70
N PRO A 5 25.86 17.75 -5.74
CA PRO A 5 25.66 17.04 -4.50
C PRO A 5 25.13 15.63 -4.83
N GLU A 6 25.72 14.63 -4.19
CA GLU A 6 25.36 13.23 -4.37
C GLU A 6 23.86 13.06 -4.05
N PRO A 7 23.08 12.39 -4.90
CA PRO A 7 21.67 12.16 -4.62
C PRO A 7 21.58 11.35 -3.33
N ASP A 8 20.93 11.93 -2.33
CA ASP A 8 20.61 11.30 -1.05
C ASP A 8 19.66 10.13 -1.34
N LEU A 9 20.23 8.95 -1.58
CA LEU A 9 19.50 7.72 -1.90
C LEU A 9 18.62 7.28 -0.71
N ASP A 10 18.93 7.76 0.50
CA ASP A 10 18.14 7.59 1.72
C ASP A 10 16.76 8.27 1.68
N LYS A 11 16.54 9.26 0.78
CA LYS A 11 15.20 9.87 0.61
C LYS A 11 14.21 9.03 -0.19
N PHE A 12 14.65 7.95 -0.81
CA PHE A 12 13.78 7.08 -1.63
C PHE A 12 13.35 5.81 -0.93
N THR A 13 13.87 5.51 0.26
CA THR A 13 13.30 4.49 1.11
C THR A 13 12.11 5.11 1.82
N ALA A 14 10.90 4.92 1.28
CA ALA A 14 9.69 5.05 2.08
C ALA A 14 9.94 4.26 3.36
N GLU A 15 9.95 4.94 4.50
CA GLU A 15 10.34 4.38 5.78
C GLU A 15 9.40 3.19 6.05
N TYR A 16 9.90 1.97 5.91
CA TYR A 16 9.07 0.76 5.99
C TYR A 16 8.43 0.71 7.38
N SER A 17 7.16 1.10 7.43
CA SER A 17 6.39 1.17 8.65
C SER A 17 5.58 -0.11 8.74
N ALA A 18 6.01 -1.03 9.59
CA ALA A 18 5.33 -2.31 9.76
C ALA A 18 3.92 -2.10 10.32
N PRO A 19 2.91 -2.84 9.85
CA PRO A 19 1.55 -2.75 10.36
C PRO A 19 1.51 -3.12 11.86
N GLN A 20 1.03 -2.20 12.70
CA GLN A 20 1.08 -2.36 14.16
C GLN A 20 -0.21 -2.96 14.72
N THR A 21 -1.36 -2.48 14.25
CA THR A 21 -2.72 -2.90 14.64
C THR A 21 -3.20 -4.12 13.84
N GLU A 22 -4.20 -4.83 14.36
CA GLU A 22 -4.82 -5.96 13.66
C GLU A 22 -5.46 -5.55 12.33
N THR A 23 -6.06 -4.35 12.28
CA THR A 23 -6.62 -3.77 11.05
C THR A 23 -5.55 -3.58 10.00
N GLU A 24 -4.43 -2.96 10.37
CA GLU A 24 -3.30 -2.73 9.46
C GLU A 24 -2.69 -4.05 8.97
N LYS A 25 -2.55 -5.05 9.85
CA LYS A 25 -2.04 -6.38 9.47
C LYS A 25 -2.96 -7.07 8.48
N THR A 26 -4.26 -7.03 8.73
CA THR A 26 -5.27 -7.60 7.83
C THR A 26 -5.24 -6.89 6.47
N LEU A 27 -5.17 -5.57 6.46
CA LEU A 27 -5.07 -4.78 5.24
C LEU A 27 -3.78 -5.11 4.45
N ALA A 28 -2.64 -5.17 5.14
CA ALA A 28 -1.36 -5.53 4.53
C ALA A 28 -1.39 -6.94 3.93
N LEU A 29 -2.03 -7.91 4.59
CA LEU A 29 -2.22 -9.26 4.05
C LEU A 29 -3.08 -9.25 2.78
N ILE A 30 -4.19 -8.51 2.77
CA ILE A 30 -5.04 -8.38 1.58
C ILE A 30 -4.23 -7.77 0.42
N TRP A 31 -3.43 -6.73 0.69
CA TRP A 31 -2.58 -6.11 -0.33
C TRP A 31 -1.52 -7.08 -0.85
N GLN A 32 -0.82 -7.80 0.02
CA GLN A 32 0.16 -8.82 -0.36
C GLN A 32 -0.46 -9.88 -1.27
N GLN A 33 -1.67 -10.34 -0.96
CA GLN A 33 -2.39 -11.32 -1.77
C GLN A 33 -2.83 -10.77 -3.14
N LEU A 34 -3.21 -9.49 -3.20
CA LEU A 34 -3.67 -8.87 -4.44
C LEU A 34 -2.52 -8.46 -5.37
N LEU A 35 -1.43 -7.95 -4.79
CA LEU A 35 -0.26 -7.46 -5.52
C LEU A 35 0.80 -8.55 -5.75
N GLY A 36 0.74 -9.65 -5.00
CA GLY A 36 1.72 -10.75 -5.12
C GLY A 36 3.10 -10.40 -4.57
N ILE A 37 3.16 -9.51 -3.58
CA ILE A 37 4.40 -9.01 -2.98
C ILE A 37 4.62 -9.57 -1.58
N ALA A 38 5.89 -9.64 -1.15
CA ALA A 38 6.28 -10.26 0.11
C ALA A 38 5.96 -9.40 1.35
N SER A 39 5.91 -8.08 1.22
CA SER A 39 5.67 -7.17 2.33
C SER A 39 5.09 -5.85 1.83
N VAL A 40 4.23 -5.25 2.65
CA VAL A 40 3.61 -3.93 2.44
C VAL A 40 3.82 -3.16 3.74
N GLY A 41 4.40 -1.97 3.63
CA GLY A 41 4.50 -0.99 4.69
C GLY A 41 3.30 -0.04 4.68
N LEU A 42 3.03 0.60 5.81
CA LEU A 42 1.91 1.54 5.98
C LEU A 42 2.02 2.79 5.09
N GLY A 43 3.26 3.18 4.75
CA GLY A 43 3.53 4.31 3.87
C GLY A 43 3.59 3.94 2.38
N ASP A 44 3.44 2.66 2.03
CA ASP A 44 3.52 2.25 0.63
C ASP A 44 2.27 2.66 -0.14
N ASN A 45 2.49 3.16 -1.35
CA ASN A 45 1.39 3.52 -2.23
C ASN A 45 0.94 2.29 -3.04
N PHE A 46 -0.36 1.98 -3.00
CA PHE A 46 -0.95 0.86 -3.72
C PHE A 46 -0.59 0.84 -5.21
N PHE A 47 -0.63 2.00 -5.87
CA PHE A 47 -0.40 2.13 -7.30
C PHE A 47 1.09 2.02 -7.67
N ASP A 48 1.97 2.49 -6.79
CA ASP A 48 3.43 2.37 -6.97
C ASP A 48 3.87 0.90 -6.89
N LEU A 49 3.22 0.12 -6.03
CA LEU A 49 3.42 -1.33 -5.90
C LEU A 49 2.82 -2.16 -7.05
N GLY A 50 2.27 -1.53 -8.09
CA GLY A 50 1.65 -2.21 -9.24
C GLY A 50 0.13 -2.40 -9.13
N GLY A 51 -0.51 -1.75 -8.15
CA GLY A 51 -1.95 -1.71 -8.02
C GLY A 51 -2.61 -0.96 -9.17
N HIS A 52 -3.77 -1.44 -9.61
CA HIS A 52 -4.56 -0.83 -10.67
C HIS A 52 -6.06 -0.99 -10.41
N SER A 53 -6.91 -0.37 -11.24
CA SER A 53 -8.35 -0.25 -10.96
C SER A 53 -9.07 -1.57 -10.68
N LEU A 54 -8.69 -2.67 -11.35
CA LEU A 54 -9.27 -3.98 -11.07
C LEU A 54 -8.84 -4.53 -9.71
N LEU A 55 -7.59 -4.34 -9.32
CA LEU A 55 -7.11 -4.72 -7.99
C LEU A 55 -7.72 -3.82 -6.91
N ALA A 56 -7.92 -2.53 -7.18
CA ALA A 56 -8.63 -1.63 -6.27
C ALA A 56 -10.09 -2.06 -6.03
N ILE A 57 -10.81 -2.48 -7.07
CA ILE A 57 -12.16 -3.04 -6.92
C ILE A 57 -12.15 -4.31 -6.05
N LYS A 58 -11.20 -5.21 -6.30
CA LYS A 58 -11.03 -6.43 -5.49
C LYS A 58 -10.65 -6.09 -4.04
N LEU A 59 -9.80 -5.09 -3.83
CA LEU A 59 -9.40 -4.59 -2.52
C LEU A 59 -10.61 -4.05 -1.75
N ALA A 60 -11.44 -3.21 -2.37
CA ALA A 60 -12.65 -2.68 -1.75
C ALA A 60 -13.60 -3.79 -1.30
N ALA A 61 -13.83 -4.80 -2.15
CA ALA A 61 -14.67 -5.94 -1.83
C ALA A 61 -14.09 -6.76 -0.65
N ARG A 62 -12.79 -7.07 -0.68
CA ARG A 62 -12.12 -7.87 0.36
C ARG A 62 -12.03 -7.15 1.70
N CYS A 63 -11.75 -5.86 1.69
CA CYS A 63 -11.82 -5.05 2.90
C CYS A 63 -13.25 -5.00 3.45
N GLY A 64 -14.25 -4.85 2.58
CA GLY A 64 -15.63 -4.84 3.04
C GLY A 64 -16.07 -6.14 3.70
N GLU A 65 -15.66 -7.29 3.15
CA GLU A 65 -15.89 -8.61 3.76
C GLU A 65 -15.09 -8.80 5.05
N ALA A 66 -13.83 -8.37 5.10
CA ALA A 66 -12.94 -8.59 6.25
C ALA A 66 -13.27 -7.71 7.47
N PHE A 67 -13.77 -6.50 7.23
CA PHE A 67 -14.07 -5.53 8.28
C PHE A 67 -15.58 -5.33 8.51
N GLU A 68 -16.44 -6.04 7.78
CA GLU A 68 -17.90 -5.88 7.80
C GLU A 68 -18.34 -4.42 7.56
N VAL A 69 -17.60 -3.71 6.69
CA VAL A 69 -17.87 -2.32 6.33
C VAL A 69 -18.19 -2.15 4.85
N THR A 70 -18.99 -1.15 4.53
CA THR A 70 -19.13 -0.71 3.13
C THR A 70 -17.98 0.23 2.80
N LEU A 71 -16.98 -0.25 2.06
CA LEU A 71 -15.87 0.56 1.58
C LEU A 71 -16.12 1.02 0.13
N PRO A 72 -16.51 2.28 -0.12
CA PRO A 72 -16.74 2.74 -1.48
C PRO A 72 -15.42 2.92 -2.22
N LEU A 73 -15.39 2.53 -3.50
CA LEU A 73 -14.16 2.50 -4.31
C LEU A 73 -13.42 3.86 -4.33
N ARG A 74 -14.15 4.98 -4.28
CA ARG A 74 -13.58 6.33 -4.21
C ARG A 74 -12.58 6.53 -3.07
N GLU A 75 -12.74 5.83 -1.95
CA GLU A 75 -11.85 5.97 -0.79
C GLU A 75 -10.50 5.29 -1.02
N ILE A 76 -10.37 4.43 -2.04
CA ILE A 76 -9.08 3.83 -2.44
C ILE A 76 -8.27 4.78 -3.32
N PHE A 77 -8.91 5.74 -3.98
CA PHE A 77 -8.27 6.68 -4.90
C PHE A 77 -8.06 8.08 -4.30
N ASN A 78 -8.36 8.28 -3.01
CA ASN A 78 -8.30 9.57 -2.32
C ASN A 78 -7.01 9.71 -1.50
#